data_AF-A0AAV2HD76-F1
#
_entry.id   AF-A0AAV2HD76-F1
#
_cell.length_a   1.000
_cell.length_b   1.000
_cell.length_c   1.000
_cell.angle_alpha   90.00
_cell.angle_beta   90.00
_cell.angle_gamma   90.00
#
_symmetry.space_group_name_H-M   'P 1'
#
loop_
_entity.id
_entity.type
_entity.pdbx_description
1 polymer ?
#
loop_
_entity_poly.entity_id
_entity_poly.type
_entity_poly.pdbx_seq_one_letter_code
_entity_poly.pdbx_strand_id
1 'polypeptide(L)'
;MPGDENKQMYYSFTMGPVRFISVATELLFYPEYGVQPMFDHYNWLEKELNDSNLPENRAKQPWVITFGHRHMYCSNNDNDDCTHHESLVSNFYD
;
A
#
# COMPACT_ATOMS: atom_id res chain seq x y z
N MET A 1 13.48 4.67 -2.23
CA MET A 1 13.22 4.36 -0.80
C MET A 1 14.53 3.96 -0.11
N PRO A 2 14.63 3.77 1.24
CA PRO A 2 15.90 3.42 1.88
C PRO A 2 16.53 2.17 1.24
N GLY A 3 17.71 2.33 0.63
CA GLY A 3 18.45 1.24 -0.01
C GLY A 3 17.88 0.73 -1.34
N ASP A 4 17.02 1.48 -2.02
CA ASP A 4 16.33 0.97 -3.20
C ASP A 4 17.08 1.27 -4.51
N GLU A 5 17.62 0.21 -5.11
CA GLU A 5 18.29 0.20 -6.42
C GLU A 5 17.29 0.08 -7.59
N ASN A 6 16.05 -0.36 -7.32
CA ASN A 6 15.05 -0.73 -8.32
C ASN A 6 13.97 0.35 -8.54
N LYS A 7 14.11 1.52 -7.90
CA LYS A 7 13.19 2.67 -8.01
C LYS A 7 11.72 2.32 -7.65
N GLN A 8 11.53 1.36 -6.77
CA GLN A 8 10.22 0.98 -6.24
C GLN A 8 9.70 2.06 -5.28
N MET A 9 8.41 2.37 -5.38
CA MET A 9 7.75 3.41 -4.56
C MET A 9 7.04 2.84 -3.33
N TYR A 10 7.37 1.61 -2.93
CA TYR A 10 6.85 0.91 -1.76
C TYR A 10 8.00 0.29 -0.97
N TYR A 11 7.88 0.26 0.35
CA TYR A 11 8.93 -0.21 1.26
C TYR A 11 8.36 -0.37 2.68
N SER A 12 9.09 -1.06 3.54
CA SER A 12 8.76 -1.20 4.95
C SER A 12 9.96 -0.85 5.82
N PHE A 13 9.71 -0.34 7.02
CA PHE A 13 10.72 -0.13 8.04
C PHE A 13 10.12 -0.25 9.43
N THR A 14 10.99 -0.40 10.42
CA THR A 14 10.57 -0.56 11.81
C THR A 14 11.15 0.56 12.65
N MET A 15 10.31 1.14 13.51
CA MET A 15 10.72 2.12 14.52
C MET A 15 10.10 1.75 15.85
N GLY A 16 10.92 1.23 16.76
CA GLY A 16 10.45 0.72 18.05
C GLY A 16 9.38 -0.38 17.88
N PRO A 17 8.20 -0.26 18.53
CA PRO A 17 7.14 -1.27 18.47
C PRO A 17 6.24 -1.15 17.23
N VAL A 18 6.62 -0.34 16.23
CA VAL A 18 5.79 -0.05 15.06
C VAL A 18 6.50 -0.48 13.78
N ARG A 19 5.79 -1.26 12.97
CA ARG A 19 6.12 -1.62 11.59
C ARG A 19 5.36 -0.67 10.65
N PHE A 20 6.09 0.14 9.91
CA PHE A 20 5.54 1.05 8.90
C PHE A 20 5.68 0.42 7.51
N ILE A 21 4.61 0.45 6.73
CA ILE A 21 4.55 -0.10 5.37
C ILE A 21 4.03 0.99 4.43
N SER A 22 4.91 1.51 3.58
CA SER A 22 4.54 2.42 2.50
C SER A 22 4.02 1.62 1.32
N VAL A 23 2.78 1.86 0.91
CA VAL A 23 2.17 1.26 -0.29
C VAL A 23 2.18 2.23 -1.46
N ALA A 24 2.45 1.72 -2.67
CA ALA A 24 2.44 2.53 -3.89
C ALA A 24 1.03 2.61 -4.47
N THR A 25 0.26 3.60 -4.04
CA THR A 25 -1.14 3.78 -4.44
C THR A 25 -1.31 4.16 -5.91
N GLU A 26 -0.32 4.82 -6.53
CA GLU A 26 -0.37 5.19 -7.96
C GLU A 26 -0.51 3.99 -8.89
N LEU A 27 0.02 2.82 -8.50
CA LEU A 27 -0.09 1.59 -9.30
C LEU A 27 -1.54 1.11 -9.46
N LEU A 28 -2.43 1.50 -8.54
CA LEU A 28 -3.87 1.18 -8.59
C LEU A 28 -4.67 2.20 -9.41
N PHE A 29 -4.11 3.39 -9.66
CA PHE A 29 -4.77 4.48 -10.38
C PHE A 29 -4.39 4.56 -11.85
N TYR A 30 -3.21 4.05 -12.23
CA TYR A 30 -2.76 4.08 -13.62
C TYR A 30 -2.46 2.68 -14.19
N PRO A 31 -3.45 1.77 -14.25
CA PRO A 31 -3.26 0.42 -14.78
C PRO A 31 -2.82 0.40 -16.26
N GLU A 32 -3.05 1.47 -17.02
CA GLU A 32 -2.65 1.62 -18.42
C GLU A 32 -1.14 1.61 -18.64
N TYR A 33 -0.33 1.90 -17.62
CA TYR A 33 1.13 1.78 -17.69
C TYR A 33 1.65 0.37 -17.44
N GLY A 34 0.75 -0.59 -17.24
CA GLY A 34 1.05 -2.01 -17.13
C GLY A 34 0.57 -2.63 -15.81
N VAL A 35 0.06 -3.85 -15.90
CA VAL A 35 -0.48 -4.59 -14.75
C VAL A 35 0.59 -5.37 -13.98
N GLN A 36 1.74 -5.67 -14.59
CA GLN A 36 2.80 -6.44 -13.93
C GLN A 36 3.31 -5.76 -12.64
N PRO A 37 3.61 -4.45 -12.63
CA PRO A 37 4.01 -3.77 -11.40
C PRO A 37 2.94 -3.82 -10.29
N MET A 38 1.65 -3.86 -10.66
CA MET A 38 0.55 -4.00 -9.70
C MET A 38 0.59 -5.38 -9.02
N PHE A 39 0.78 -6.45 -9.78
CA PHE A 39 0.93 -7.81 -9.22
C PHE A 39 2.21 -7.96 -8.40
N ASP A 40 3.32 -7.41 -8.85
CA ASP A 40 4.59 -7.45 -8.10
C ASP A 40 4.46 -6.72 -6.76
N HIS A 41 3.82 -5.54 -6.77
CA HIS A 41 3.49 -4.79 -5.56
C HIS A 41 2.54 -5.57 -4.64
N TYR A 42 1.50 -6.20 -5.18
CA TYR A 42 0.57 -7.05 -4.41
C TYR A 42 1.30 -8.21 -3.74
N ASN A 43 2.08 -8.98 -4.50
CA ASN A 43 2.82 -10.15 -3.99
C ASN A 43 3.83 -9.74 -2.90
N TRP A 44 4.52 -8.62 -3.12
CA TRP A 44 5.41 -8.05 -2.11
C TRP A 44 4.65 -7.68 -0.83
N LEU A 45 3.54 -6.96 -0.96
CA LEU A 45 2.75 -6.51 0.18
C LEU A 45 2.17 -7.68 0.98
N GLU A 46 1.66 -8.70 0.30
CA GLU A 46 1.16 -9.93 0.93
C GLU A 46 2.25 -10.61 1.76
N LYS A 47 3.46 -10.75 1.19
CA LYS A 47 4.61 -11.30 1.90
C LYS A 47 4.99 -10.46 3.13
N GLU A 48 5.04 -9.14 3.01
CA GLU A 48 5.39 -8.23 4.11
C GLU A 48 4.37 -8.27 5.25
N LEU A 49 3.08 -8.36 4.92
CA LEU A 49 2.01 -8.48 5.91
C LEU A 49 2.03 -9.84 6.59
N ASN A 50 2.26 -10.92 5.84
CA ASN A 50 2.39 -12.27 6.40
C ASN A 50 3.57 -12.35 7.39
N ASP A 51 4.73 -11.82 7.01
CA ASP A 51 5.90 -11.75 7.91
C ASP A 51 5.60 -10.89 9.15
N SER A 52 4.99 -9.72 8.96
CA SER A 52 4.60 -8.84 10.07
C SER A 52 3.57 -9.47 11.01
N ASN A 53 2.80 -10.45 10.54
CA ASN A 53 1.77 -11.13 11.32
C ASN A 53 2.27 -12.40 12.03
N LEU A 54 3.52 -12.82 11.83
CA LEU A 54 4.11 -13.92 12.59
C LEU A 54 4.07 -13.60 14.10
N PRO A 55 3.75 -14.57 14.98
CA PRO A 55 3.61 -14.33 16.43
C PRO A 55 4.83 -13.64 17.05
N GLU A 56 6.03 -14.03 16.65
CA GLU A 56 7.30 -13.47 17.12
C GLU A 56 7.54 -12.02 16.67
N ASN A 57 7.03 -11.64 15.50
CA ASN A 57 7.14 -10.29 14.96
C ASN A 57 6.07 -9.39 15.59
N ARG A 58 4.82 -9.87 15.72
CA ARG A 58 3.76 -9.16 16.46
C ARG A 58 4.08 -8.94 17.94
N ALA A 59 4.80 -9.87 18.58
CA ALA A 59 5.26 -9.69 19.96
C ALA A 59 6.28 -8.54 20.11
N LYS A 60 7.10 -8.29 19.08
CA LYS A 60 8.11 -7.21 19.06
C LYS A 60 7.54 -5.90 18.52
N GLN A 61 6.74 -5.98 17.46
CA GLN A 61 6.11 -4.88 16.74
C GLN A 61 4.59 -5.10 16.67
N PRO A 62 3.85 -4.82 17.76
CA PRO A 62 2.40 -5.03 17.79
C PRO A 62 1.66 -4.16 16.77
N TRP A 63 2.19 -2.97 16.45
CA TRP A 63 1.55 -2.02 15.54
C TRP A 63 2.07 -2.20 14.11
N VAL A 64 1.15 -2.44 13.18
CA VAL A 64 1.43 -2.45 11.74
C VAL A 64 0.61 -1.31 11.14
N ILE A 65 1.30 -0.33 10.55
CA ILE A 65 0.70 0.86 9.97
C ILE A 65 1.02 0.91 8.48
N THR A 66 -0.03 0.90 7.65
CA THR A 66 0.09 1.15 6.22
C THR A 66 -0.16 2.62 5.93
N PHE A 67 0.57 3.17 4.96
CA PHE A 67 0.38 4.54 4.50
C PHE A 67 0.70 4.65 3.01
N GLY A 68 0.07 5.59 2.33
CA GLY A 68 0.22 5.81 0.89
C GLY A 68 -0.08 7.26 0.53
N HIS A 69 0.18 7.64 -0.71
CA HIS A 69 -0.05 9.01 -1.17
C HIS A 69 -1.54 9.30 -1.39
N ARG A 70 -2.24 8.40 -2.09
CA ARG A 70 -3.68 8.52 -2.36
C ARG A 70 -4.50 7.78 -1.32
N HIS A 71 -5.66 8.33 -1.02
CA HIS A 71 -6.62 7.72 -0.11
C HIS A 71 -7.20 6.44 -0.75
N MET A 72 -7.28 5.37 0.05
CA MET A 72 -7.96 4.13 -0.35
C MET A 72 -9.48 4.20 -0.13
N TYR A 73 -9.92 5.07 0.77
CA TYR A 73 -11.33 5.28 1.07
C TYR A 73 -11.60 6.77 1.20
N CYS A 74 -12.73 7.20 0.68
CA CYS A 74 -13.24 8.56 0.77
C CYS A 74 -14.38 8.62 1.79
N SER A 75 -14.43 9.70 2.58
CA SER A 75 -15.47 9.89 3.61
C SER A 75 -16.26 11.19 3.47
N ASN A 76 -15.74 12.11 2.65
CA ASN A 76 -16.35 13.35 2.21
C ASN A 76 -16.83 13.20 0.75
N ASN A 77 -17.87 13.95 0.42
CA ASN A 77 -18.39 14.08 -0.94
C ASN A 77 -17.93 15.42 -1.54
N ASP A 78 -16.67 15.79 -1.31
CA ASP A 78 -16.03 16.87 -2.04
C ASP A 78 -15.46 16.36 -3.36
N ASN A 79 -15.54 17.21 -4.36
CA ASN A 79 -15.37 16.83 -5.76
C ASN A 79 -13.90 16.84 -6.22
N ASP A 80 -12.93 16.61 -5.34
CA ASP A 80 -11.50 16.71 -5.66
C ASP A 80 -10.73 15.42 -5.42
N ASP A 81 -10.92 14.76 -4.27
CA ASP A 81 -10.12 13.56 -3.92
C ASP A 81 -10.75 12.24 -4.43
N CYS A 82 -12.04 12.24 -4.74
CA CYS A 82 -12.86 11.04 -4.98
C CYS A 82 -13.54 11.02 -6.36
N THR A 83 -13.17 11.94 -7.24
CA THR A 83 -13.87 12.20 -8.51
C THR A 83 -13.36 11.40 -9.70
N HIS A 84 -12.19 10.76 -9.57
CA HIS A 84 -11.63 9.96 -10.64
C HIS A 84 -12.20 8.53 -10.60
N HIS A 85 -13.24 8.31 -11.41
CA HIS A 85 -13.89 7.03 -11.71
C HIS A 85 -12.90 5.93 -12.19
N GLU A 86 -11.68 6.32 -12.57
CA GLU A 86 -10.60 5.43 -13.01
C GLU A 86 -9.92 4.69 -11.84
N SER A 87 -10.18 5.09 -10.59
CA SER A 87 -9.70 4.32 -9.44
C SER A 87 -10.43 2.97 -9.36
N LEU A 88 -9.68 1.88 -9.56
CA LEU A 88 -10.18 0.52 -9.34
C LEU A 88 -10.69 0.31 -7.91
N VAL A 89 -10.30 1.16 -6.96
CA VAL A 89 -10.67 1.06 -5.54
C VAL A 89 -12.17 1.33 -5.30
N SER A 90 -12.84 2.06 -6.20
CA SER A 90 -14.29 2.35 -6.09
C SER A 90 -15.21 1.30 -6.75
N ASN A 91 -14.71 0.53 -7.72
CA ASN A 91 -15.55 -0.28 -8.63
C ASN A 91 -15.65 -1.78 -8.26
N PHE A 92 -15.12 -2.22 -7.11
CA PHE A 92 -15.20 -3.64 -6.70
C PHE A 92 -16.48 -4.02 -5.95
N TYR A 93 -17.43 -3.09 -5.76
CA TYR A 93 -18.65 -3.31 -4.98
C TYR A 93 -19.98 -3.13 -5.74
N ASP A 94 -19.96 -3.08 -7.08
CA ASP A 94 -21.19 -3.08 -7.92
C ASP A 94 -21.32 -4.36 -8.77
#